data_AF-M7X7V8-F1
#
_entry.id   AF-M7X7V8-F1
#
_cell.length_a   1.000
_cell.length_b   1.000
_cell.length_c   1.000
_cell.angle_alpha   90.00
_cell.angle_beta   90.00
_cell.angle_gamma   90.00
#
_symmetry.space_group_name_H-M   'P 1'
#
loop_
_entity.id
_entity.type
_entity.pdbx_description
1 polymer ?
#
loop_
_entity_poly.entity_id
_entity_poly.type
_entity_poly.pdbx_seq_one_letter_code
_entity_poly.pdbx_strand_id
1 'polypeptide(L)'
;MNTKRIQDLKQLIDELQFEVNERLKTNTTIEGRALLFAIAHWAYHLMFIKEFNYDQCLFEYLLYLLKDVSSLLVNYGSLEDLLDQIRFFYDKENYQYFN
;
A
#
# COMPACT_ATOMS: atom_id res chain seq x y z
N MET A 1 18.93 6.14 -12.95
CA MET A 1 18.96 6.21 -11.48
C MET A 1 17.52 6.10 -11.02
N ASN A 2 17.19 5.07 -10.24
CA ASN A 2 15.90 4.84 -9.54
C ASN A 2 15.87 3.46 -8.80
N THR A 3 16.94 2.66 -8.90
CA THR A 3 16.94 1.25 -8.48
C THR A 3 16.64 1.07 -6.99
N LYS A 4 17.10 1.98 -6.13
CA LYS A 4 16.87 1.90 -4.67
C LYS A 4 15.39 2.12 -4.32
N ARG A 5 14.76 3.18 -4.80
CA ARG A 5 13.32 3.42 -4.56
C ARG A 5 12.46 2.26 -5.07
N ILE A 6 12.78 1.74 -6.26
CA ILE A 6 12.08 0.58 -6.82
C ILE A 6 12.28 -0.66 -5.94
N GLN A 7 13.46 -0.86 -5.36
CA GLN A 7 13.71 -1.94 -4.39
C GLN A 7 12.92 -1.72 -3.10
N ASP A 8 12.93 -0.50 -2.55
CA ASP A 8 12.20 -0.14 -1.33
C ASP A 8 10.69 -0.37 -1.53
N LEU A 9 10.12 0.08 -2.65
CA LEU A 9 8.71 -0.16 -3.00
C LEU A 9 8.38 -1.64 -3.16
N LYS A 10 9.26 -2.44 -3.78
CA LYS A 10 9.06 -3.89 -3.89
C LYS A 10 9.03 -4.56 -2.51
N GLN A 11 9.99 -4.22 -1.67
CA GLN A 11 10.06 -4.76 -0.31
C GLN A 11 8.82 -4.39 0.50
N LEU A 12 8.39 -3.13 0.46
CA LEU A 12 7.18 -2.68 1.16
C LEU A 12 5.92 -3.39 0.66
N ILE A 13 5.84 -3.68 -0.64
CA ILE A 13 4.70 -4.44 -1.20
C ILE A 13 4.71 -5.90 -0.76
N ASP A 14 5.88 -6.53 -0.70
CA ASP A 14 6.01 -7.90 -0.19
C ASP A 14 5.61 -7.97 1.31
N GLU A 15 6.06 -6.99 2.11
CA GLU A 15 5.69 -6.84 3.52
C GLU A 15 4.18 -6.57 3.69
N LEU A 16 3.59 -5.73 2.83
CA LEU A 16 2.16 -5.45 2.80
C LEU A 16 1.34 -6.72 2.50
N GLN A 17 1.76 -7.51 1.51
CA GLN A 17 1.09 -8.78 1.19
C GLN A 17 1.15 -9.76 2.35
N PHE A 18 2.30 -9.86 3.02
CA PHE A 18 2.44 -10.68 4.22
C PHE A 18 1.48 -10.23 5.32
N GLU A 19 1.47 -8.94 5.65
CA GLU A 19 0.62 -8.37 6.69
C GLU A 19 -0.87 -8.59 6.39
N VAL A 20 -1.32 -8.31 5.15
CA VAL A 20 -2.71 -8.55 4.75
C VAL A 20 -3.10 -10.02 4.94
N ASN A 21 -2.24 -10.96 4.55
CA ASN A 21 -2.49 -12.39 4.72
C ASN A 21 -2.56 -12.81 6.19
N GLU A 22 -1.70 -12.27 7.05
CA GLU A 22 -1.77 -12.53 8.49
C GLU A 22 -3.08 -11.99 9.08
N ARG A 23 -3.49 -10.79 8.70
CA ARG A 23 -4.74 -10.18 9.18
C ARG A 23 -5.98 -10.93 8.72
N LEU A 24 -6.01 -11.44 7.49
CA LEU A 24 -7.12 -12.24 6.98
C LEU A 24 -7.36 -13.55 7.76
N LYS A 25 -6.34 -14.05 8.47
CA LYS A 25 -6.46 -15.24 9.35
C LYS A 25 -7.11 -14.92 10.71
N THR A 26 -7.20 -13.64 11.07
CA THR A 26 -7.78 -13.20 12.35
C THR A 26 -9.30 -13.06 12.27
N ASN A 27 -9.94 -12.85 13.43
CA ASN A 27 -11.36 -12.54 13.49
C ASN A 27 -11.62 -11.07 13.10
N THR A 28 -11.64 -10.80 11.81
CA THR A 28 -11.98 -9.48 11.23
C THR A 28 -13.46 -9.44 10.81
N THR A 29 -14.08 -8.26 10.91
CA THR A 29 -15.44 -7.98 10.40
C THR A 29 -15.54 -8.20 8.89
N ILE A 30 -16.75 -8.22 8.35
CA ILE A 30 -16.95 -8.37 6.90
C ILE A 30 -16.35 -7.18 6.16
N GLU A 31 -16.58 -5.98 6.67
CA GLU A 31 -16.08 -4.71 6.14
C GLU A 31 -14.55 -4.66 6.19
N GLY A 32 -13.95 -5.07 7.31
CA GLY A 32 -12.49 -5.12 7.43
C GLY A 32 -11.85 -6.14 6.48
N ARG A 33 -12.48 -7.30 6.25
CA ARG A 33 -12.00 -8.26 5.23
C ARG A 33 -12.11 -7.68 3.82
N ALA A 34 -13.21 -7.00 3.51
CA ALA A 34 -13.38 -6.35 2.21
C ALA A 34 -12.29 -5.29 1.97
N LEU A 35 -11.96 -4.49 2.99
CA LEU A 35 -10.88 -3.52 2.93
C LEU A 35 -9.51 -4.19 2.72
N LEU A 36 -9.20 -5.28 3.44
CA LEU A 36 -7.96 -6.04 3.25
C LEU A 36 -7.82 -6.57 1.81
N PHE A 37 -8.91 -7.08 1.21
CA PHE A 37 -8.90 -7.49 -0.19
C PHE A 37 -8.73 -6.31 -1.15
N ALA A 38 -9.34 -5.15 -0.87
CA ALA A 38 -9.15 -3.95 -1.66
C ALA A 38 -7.69 -3.48 -1.65
N ILE A 39 -7.04 -3.52 -0.48
CA ILE A 39 -5.60 -3.22 -0.33
C ILE A 39 -4.74 -4.20 -1.13
N ALA A 40 -4.99 -5.51 -1.02
CA ALA A 40 -4.25 -6.51 -1.78
C ALA A 40 -4.40 -6.33 -3.29
N HIS A 41 -5.61 -6.02 -3.75
CA HIS A 41 -5.89 -5.77 -5.16
C HIS A 41 -5.21 -4.50 -5.66
N TRP A 42 -5.22 -3.41 -4.87
CA TRP A 42 -4.48 -2.19 -5.20
C TRP A 42 -2.97 -2.44 -5.30
N ALA A 43 -2.39 -3.17 -4.34
CA ALA A 43 -0.97 -3.51 -4.33
C ALA A 43 -0.59 -4.34 -5.58
N TYR A 44 -1.45 -5.27 -5.99
CA TYR A 44 -1.29 -6.01 -7.24
C TYR A 44 -1.20 -5.06 -8.44
N HIS A 45 -2.13 -4.11 -8.60
CA HIS A 45 -2.07 -3.15 -9.72
C HIS A 45 -0.79 -2.31 -9.72
N LEU A 46 -0.33 -1.88 -8.55
CA LEU A 46 0.90 -1.11 -8.41
C LEU A 46 2.13 -1.89 -8.92
N MET A 47 2.22 -3.20 -8.69
CA MET A 47 3.32 -4.05 -9.15
C MET A 47 3.43 -4.16 -10.68
N PHE A 48 2.32 -4.00 -11.41
CA PHE A 48 2.31 -4.11 -12.87
C PHE A 48 2.70 -2.81 -13.57
N ILE A 49 2.80 -1.71 -12.84
CA ILE A 49 3.32 -0.48 -13.42
C ILE A 49 4.83 -0.63 -13.63
N LYS A 50 5.26 -0.41 -14.88
CA LYS A 50 6.67 -0.41 -15.25
C LYS A 50 7.44 0.53 -14.31
N GLU A 51 8.41 -0.02 -13.59
CA GLU A 51 9.30 0.70 -12.69
C GLU A 51 8.59 1.55 -11.60
N PHE A 52 7.36 1.16 -11.23
CA PHE A 52 6.52 1.92 -10.29
C PHE A 52 6.38 3.38 -10.71
N ASN A 53 6.17 3.63 -12.01
CA ASN A 53 5.85 4.95 -12.48
C ASN A 53 4.62 5.51 -11.76
N TYR A 54 4.67 6.82 -11.47
CA TYR A 54 3.57 7.49 -10.82
C TYR A 54 2.30 7.40 -11.68
N ASP A 55 1.22 6.93 -11.07
CA ASP A 55 -0.14 6.92 -11.59
C ASP A 55 -1.04 7.63 -10.58
N GLN A 56 -1.69 8.71 -11.01
CA GLN A 56 -2.50 9.53 -10.15
C GLN A 56 -3.70 8.78 -9.58
N CYS A 57 -4.33 7.90 -10.38
CA CYS A 57 -5.52 7.16 -9.95
C CYS A 57 -5.15 6.19 -8.83
N LEU A 58 -4.04 5.47 -8.97
CA LEU A 58 -3.57 4.56 -7.92
C LEU A 58 -3.10 5.29 -6.68
N PHE A 59 -2.49 6.47 -6.82
CA PHE A 59 -2.11 7.29 -5.67
C PHE A 59 -3.34 7.81 -4.91
N GLU A 60 -4.34 8.35 -5.61
CA GLU A 60 -5.59 8.80 -4.98
C GLU A 60 -6.34 7.64 -4.31
N TYR A 61 -6.35 6.46 -4.93
CA TYR A 61 -6.96 5.28 -4.33
C TYR A 61 -6.28 4.86 -3.02
N LEU A 62 -4.95 4.96 -2.95
CA LEU A 62 -4.21 4.72 -1.70
C LEU A 62 -4.64 5.67 -0.58
N LEU A 63 -4.93 6.94 -0.88
CA LEU A 63 -5.39 7.90 0.12
C LEU A 63 -6.76 7.52 0.71
N TYR A 64 -7.67 6.98 -0.13
CA TYR A 64 -8.95 6.45 0.34
C TYR A 64 -8.74 5.21 1.22
N LEU A 65 -7.87 4.28 0.80
CA LEU A 65 -7.56 3.08 1.58
C LEU A 65 -6.98 3.42 2.96
N LEU A 66 -6.04 4.36 3.04
CA LEU A 66 -5.47 4.83 4.32
C LEU A 66 -6.55 5.38 5.27
N LYS A 67 -7.46 6.20 4.74
CA LYS A 67 -8.59 6.73 5.51
C LYS A 67 -9.51 5.61 6.00
N ASP A 68 -9.80 4.63 5.16
CA ASP A 68 -10.66 3.51 5.52
C ASP A 68 -9.99 2.58 6.55
N VAL A 69 -8.66 2.38 6.49
CA VAL A 69 -7.90 1.62 7.51
C VAL A 69 -8.07 2.26 8.88
N SER A 70 -7.86 3.58 8.99
CA SER A 70 -7.98 4.30 10.27
C SER A 70 -9.38 4.24 10.89
N SER A 71 -10.43 4.03 10.07
CA SER A 71 -11.83 4.05 10.51
C SER A 71 -12.47 2.68 10.69
N LEU A 72 -12.01 1.67 9.93
CA LEU A 72 -12.62 0.33 9.90
C LEU A 72 -11.78 -0.72 10.65
N LEU A 73 -10.51 -0.46 10.90
CA LEU A 73 -9.59 -1.45 11.48
C LEU A 73 -9.00 -0.94 12.81
N VAL A 74 -9.30 -1.64 13.91
CA VAL A 74 -8.78 -1.31 15.26
C VAL A 74 -7.50 -2.10 15.54
N ASN A 75 -6.41 -1.42 15.92
CA ASN A 75 -5.07 -1.99 16.18
C ASN A 75 -4.35 -2.55 14.93
N TYR A 76 -4.50 -1.88 13.78
CA TYR A 76 -3.84 -2.24 12.52
C TYR A 76 -2.69 -1.26 12.17
N GLY A 77 -2.01 -0.71 13.17
CA GLY A 77 -0.97 0.31 12.97
C GLY A 77 0.15 -0.13 12.02
N SER A 78 0.56 -1.40 12.05
CA SER A 78 1.54 -1.94 11.10
C SER A 78 1.09 -1.84 9.64
N LEU A 79 -0.21 -2.05 9.37
CA LEU A 79 -0.77 -1.95 8.02
C LEU A 79 -0.83 -0.48 7.57
N GLU A 80 -1.24 0.41 8.47
CA GLU A 80 -1.26 1.85 8.23
C GLU A 80 0.15 2.39 7.94
N ASP A 81 1.13 2.04 8.77
CA ASP A 81 2.54 2.42 8.61
C ASP A 81 3.13 1.94 7.26
N LEU A 82 2.80 0.72 6.83
CA LEU A 82 3.23 0.18 5.54
C LEU A 82 2.64 0.99 4.38
N LEU A 83 1.33 1.27 4.43
CA LEU A 83 0.64 2.04 3.40
C LEU A 83 1.16 3.48 3.33
N ASP A 84 1.46 4.10 4.47
CA ASP A 84 2.02 5.45 4.53
C ASP A 84 3.46 5.52 4.00
N GLN A 85 4.28 4.51 4.27
CA GLN A 85 5.62 4.39 3.67
C GLN A 85 5.53 4.21 2.15
N ILE A 86 4.61 3.37 1.67
CA ILE A 86 4.40 3.21 0.22
C ILE A 86 3.93 4.54 -0.38
N ARG A 87 3.00 5.24 0.28
CA ARG A 87 2.55 6.59 -0.13
C ARG A 87 3.74 7.54 -0.27
N PHE A 88 4.63 7.58 0.71
CA PHE A 88 5.82 8.42 0.67
C PHE A 88 6.69 8.13 -0.55
N PHE A 89 7.06 6.87 -0.80
CA PHE A 89 7.92 6.52 -1.92
C PHE A 89 7.25 6.58 -3.29
N TYR A 90 5.93 6.42 -3.33
CA TYR A 90 5.16 6.46 -4.57
C TYR A 90 4.72 7.87 -4.96
N ASP A 91 4.72 8.83 -4.03
CA ASP A 91 4.31 10.20 -4.29
C ASP A 91 5.10 10.88 -5.42
N LYS A 92 4.41 11.73 -6.20
CA LYS A 92 4.96 12.40 -7.38
C LYS A 92 6.07 13.39 -7.03
N GLU A 93 5.98 14.09 -5.89
CA GLU A 93 7.01 15.04 -5.48
C GLU A 93 8.27 14.28 -5.08
N ASN A 94 8.11 13.20 -4.30
CA ASN A 94 9.20 12.29 -3.93
C ASN A 94 9.80 11.54 -5.13
N TYR A 95 8.99 11.28 -6.18
CA TYR A 95 9.45 10.67 -7.43
C TYR A 95 10.59 11.46 -8.07
N GLN A 96 10.64 12.79 -7.92
CA GLN A 96 11.69 13.64 -8.51
C GLN A 96 12.99 13.65 -7.70
N TYR A 97 12.94 13.41 -6.39
CA TYR A 97 14.13 13.39 -5.52
C TYR A 97 14.92 12.08 -5.59
N PHE A 98 14.31 11.00 -6.09
CA PHE A 98 14.94 9.68 -6.23
C PHE A 98 15.27 9.29 -7.69
N ASN A 99 15.05 10.20 -8.65
CA ASN A 99 15.46 10.06 -10.05
C ASN A 99 16.84 10.67 -10.31
#